data_AF-A0AAN8RDW9-F1
#
_entry.id   AF-A0AAN8RDW9-F1
#
_cell.length_a   1.000
_cell.length_b   1.000
_cell.length_c   1.000
_cell.angle_alpha   90.00
_cell.angle_beta   90.00
_cell.angle_gamma   90.00
#
_symmetry.space_group_name_H-M   'P 1'
#
loop_
_entity.id
_entity.type
_entity.pdbx_description
1 polymer ?
#
loop_
_entity_poly.entity_id
_entity_poly.type
_entity_poly.pdbx_seq_one_letter_code
_entity_poly.pdbx_strand_id
1 'polypeptide(L)'
;MRLLRSSGSVGLWVCLQALVLQVNHVPVATAVIVEIPLKPDLKDYFKLNFKSFLIVGHQIDKLKVIKERKCPTGDTSDSSTPKVIANDYFSSSLSYLTRKLRLAEDQLNQTLKLMQEYYLSDPSKFRELLAKYNFQDITSAEAARDQLVQYREIISEDLPVFGRFSTWLDKVPGQMMPLGNDVTKNLMQLSWKIEGATEADFTQDEKLRVDTDARNATIDKFQDVELRANSGSVVAASAAAWGAENMGYKFKQYGHNDFPIAAVFLKIQKWYECWEPPLATIVSRLADKLGPFPIWERED
;
A
#
# COMPACT_ATOMS: atom_id res chain seq x y z
N MET A 1 -1.90 -44.60 40.90
CA MET A 1 -0.85 -44.93 39.91
C MET A 1 -1.33 -46.06 39.01
N ARG A 2 -1.79 -45.71 37.80
CA ARG A 2 -1.74 -46.50 36.55
C ARG A 2 -2.27 -45.59 35.42
N LEU A 3 -1.69 -45.78 34.24
CA LEU A 3 -1.58 -44.87 33.10
C LEU A 3 -2.79 -44.86 32.13
N LEU A 4 -2.92 -43.72 31.44
CA LEU A 4 -3.25 -43.49 30.01
C LEU A 4 -4.61 -43.95 29.45
N ARG A 5 -5.35 -43.01 28.84
CA ARG A 5 -5.43 -42.90 27.36
C ARG A 5 -6.03 -41.58 26.89
N SER A 6 -5.33 -40.98 25.93
CA SER A 6 -5.75 -39.88 25.07
C SER A 6 -6.80 -40.34 24.04
N SER A 7 -7.83 -39.54 23.82
CA SER A 7 -8.61 -39.57 22.56
C SER A 7 -9.41 -38.28 22.42
N GLY A 8 -9.04 -37.44 21.45
CA GLY A 8 -9.80 -36.22 21.19
C GLY A 8 -9.19 -35.31 20.12
N SER A 9 -8.70 -35.84 19.00
CA SER A 9 -8.20 -35.02 17.89
C SER A 9 -8.14 -35.76 16.55
N VAL A 10 -9.17 -36.55 16.24
CA VAL A 10 -9.28 -37.25 14.93
C VAL A 10 -10.32 -36.58 14.00
N GLY A 11 -11.18 -35.70 14.52
CA GLY A 11 -12.26 -35.08 13.74
C GLY A 11 -11.85 -33.94 12.79
N LEU A 12 -10.71 -33.28 13.02
CA LEU A 12 -10.32 -32.09 12.23
C LEU A 12 -9.35 -32.38 11.07
N TRP A 13 -8.69 -33.54 11.08
CA TRP A 13 -7.74 -33.90 10.03
C TRP A 13 -8.40 -34.46 8.76
N VAL A 14 -9.60 -35.05 8.88
CA VAL A 14 -10.31 -35.63 7.73
C VAL A 14 -10.99 -34.56 6.86
N CYS A 15 -11.38 -33.42 7.43
CA CYS A 15 -11.93 -32.29 6.65
C CYS A 15 -10.86 -31.53 5.86
N LEU A 16 -9.59 -31.53 6.30
CA LEU A 16 -8.51 -30.89 5.55
C LEU A 16 -8.05 -31.72 4.35
N GLN A 17 -8.11 -33.06 4.42
CA GLN A 17 -7.69 -33.90 3.28
C GLN A 17 -8.74 -33.99 2.16
N ALA A 18 -10.04 -33.80 2.46
CA ALA A 18 -11.08 -33.77 1.44
C ALA A 18 -11.08 -32.47 0.60
N LEU A 19 -10.48 -31.37 1.10
CA LEU A 19 -10.31 -30.11 0.35
C LEU A 19 -9.03 -30.09 -0.51
N VAL A 20 -8.07 -30.97 -0.24
CA VAL A 20 -6.78 -31.02 -0.96
C VAL A 20 -6.84 -31.91 -2.23
N LEU A 21 -7.91 -32.67 -2.44
CA LEU A 21 -8.04 -33.63 -3.55
C LEU A 21 -9.00 -33.22 -4.68
N GLN A 22 -9.52 -31.99 -4.68
CA GLN A 22 -10.21 -31.41 -5.86
C GLN A 22 -9.37 -30.37 -6.62
N VAL A 23 -8.11 -30.19 -6.24
CA VAL A 23 -7.15 -29.41 -7.02
C VAL A 23 -6.45 -30.39 -7.96
N ASN A 24 -6.92 -30.51 -9.19
CA ASN A 24 -6.11 -30.78 -10.38
C ASN A 24 -7.02 -30.88 -11.60
N HIS A 25 -7.54 -29.74 -12.03
CA HIS A 25 -7.64 -29.33 -13.43
C HIS A 25 -7.85 -27.81 -13.47
N VAL A 26 -6.99 -27.06 -12.76
CA VAL A 26 -6.73 -25.68 -13.19
C VAL A 26 -5.77 -25.84 -14.36
N PRO A 27 -6.16 -25.50 -15.60
CA PRO A 27 -5.19 -25.44 -16.68
C PRO A 27 -4.10 -24.48 -16.21
N VAL A 28 -2.90 -25.01 -15.99
CA VAL A 28 -1.71 -24.18 -15.86
C VAL A 28 -1.52 -23.60 -17.26
N ALA A 29 -2.14 -22.45 -17.50
CA ALA A 29 -1.77 -21.59 -18.61
C ALA A 29 -0.33 -21.19 -18.31
N THR A 30 0.63 -21.90 -18.91
CA THR A 30 2.02 -21.48 -18.88
C THR A 30 2.10 -20.20 -19.70
N ALA A 31 2.53 -19.09 -19.11
CA ALA A 31 2.84 -17.83 -19.79
C ALA A 31 3.50 -18.10 -21.16
N VAL A 32 2.86 -17.66 -22.25
CA VAL A 32 3.37 -17.82 -23.61
C VAL A 32 3.80 -16.46 -24.13
N ILE A 33 4.99 -16.39 -24.71
CA ILE A 33 5.42 -15.21 -25.47
C ILE A 33 4.84 -15.31 -26.87
N VAL A 34 3.99 -14.35 -27.22
CA VAL A 34 3.40 -14.22 -28.56
C VAL A 34 3.95 -12.99 -29.28
N GLU A 35 3.96 -13.03 -30.61
CA GLU A 35 4.38 -11.92 -31.47
C GLU A 35 3.18 -11.42 -32.26
N ILE A 36 2.88 -10.12 -32.17
CA ILE A 36 1.68 -9.54 -32.79
C ILE A 36 2.09 -8.40 -33.72
N PRO A 37 1.65 -8.41 -34.99
CA PRO A 37 1.99 -7.35 -35.92
C PRO A 37 1.40 -5.99 -35.50
N LEU A 38 2.19 -4.92 -35.66
CA LEU A 38 1.75 -3.55 -35.38
C LEU A 38 0.52 -3.15 -36.22
N LYS A 39 0.45 -3.63 -37.46
CA LYS A 39 -0.69 -3.41 -38.37
C LYS A 39 -1.13 -4.73 -39.00
N PRO A 40 -2.44 -5.01 -39.08
CA PRO A 40 -3.54 -4.17 -38.56
C PRO A 40 -3.81 -4.34 -37.06
N ASP A 41 -3.38 -5.46 -36.48
CA ASP A 41 -3.96 -6.01 -35.24
C ASP A 41 -3.80 -5.11 -34.01
N LEU A 42 -2.57 -4.68 -33.68
CA LEU A 42 -2.37 -3.80 -32.52
C LEU A 42 -3.05 -2.43 -32.70
N LYS A 43 -3.08 -1.91 -33.93
CA LYS A 43 -3.73 -0.65 -34.23
C LYS A 43 -5.25 -0.74 -34.06
N ASP A 44 -5.86 -1.84 -34.45
CA ASP A 44 -7.31 -2.02 -34.31
C ASP A 44 -7.71 -2.37 -32.88
N TYR A 45 -6.91 -3.16 -32.17
CA TYR A 45 -7.02 -3.34 -30.72
C TYR A 45 -6.95 -1.99 -29.98
N PHE A 46 -5.99 -1.13 -30.34
CA PHE A 46 -5.85 0.20 -29.75
C PHE A 46 -7.09 1.08 -30.02
N LYS A 47 -7.59 1.12 -31.26
CA LYS A 47 -8.81 1.89 -31.59
C LYS A 47 -10.03 1.38 -30.83
N LEU A 48 -10.22 0.07 -30.76
CA LEU A 48 -11.35 -0.55 -30.06
C LEU A 48 -11.36 -0.16 -28.57
N ASN A 49 -10.18 -0.15 -27.96
CA ASN A 49 -9.99 0.11 -26.53
C ASN A 49 -9.63 1.56 -26.19
N PHE A 50 -9.62 2.46 -27.17
CA PHE A 50 -9.12 3.83 -27.02
C PHE A 50 -9.77 4.59 -25.85
N LYS A 51 -11.10 4.45 -25.68
CA LYS A 51 -11.84 5.07 -24.58
C LYS A 51 -11.40 4.53 -23.22
N SER A 52 -11.14 3.22 -23.11
CA SER A 52 -10.64 2.59 -21.89
C SER A 52 -9.24 3.09 -21.56
N PHE A 53 -8.34 3.15 -22.56
CA PHE A 53 -7.00 3.71 -22.37
C PHE A 53 -7.02 5.19 -21.99
N LEU A 54 -7.91 5.99 -22.56
CA LEU A 54 -8.05 7.40 -22.18
C LEU A 54 -8.43 7.54 -20.70
N ILE A 55 -9.37 6.74 -20.21
CA ILE A 55 -9.76 6.75 -18.79
C ILE A 55 -8.61 6.27 -17.91
N VAL A 56 -7.97 5.15 -18.24
CA VAL A 56 -6.86 4.58 -17.46
C VAL A 56 -5.69 5.57 -17.42
N GLY A 57 -5.30 6.14 -18.57
CA GLY A 57 -4.23 7.12 -18.70
C GLY A 57 -4.47 8.37 -17.84
N HIS A 58 -5.70 8.89 -17.82
CA HIS A 58 -6.07 10.02 -16.95
C HIS A 58 -5.92 9.69 -15.47
N GLN A 59 -6.30 8.48 -15.04
CA GLN A 59 -6.16 8.07 -13.65
C GLN A 59 -4.70 7.81 -13.28
N ILE A 60 -3.86 7.33 -14.20
CA ILE A 60 -2.41 7.21 -14.00
C ILE A 60 -1.79 8.60 -13.80
N ASP A 61 -2.14 9.60 -14.62
CA ASP A 61 -1.68 10.97 -14.41
C ASP A 61 -2.10 11.50 -13.04
N LYS A 62 -3.35 11.25 -12.62
CA LYS A 62 -3.82 11.61 -11.28
C LYS A 62 -3.00 10.93 -10.19
N LEU A 63 -2.70 9.63 -10.32
CA LEU A 63 -1.86 8.91 -9.36
C LEU A 63 -0.47 9.53 -9.27
N LYS A 64 0.13 9.92 -10.40
CA LYS A 64 1.43 10.62 -10.40
C LYS A 64 1.35 11.95 -9.65
N VAL A 65 0.30 12.75 -9.88
CA VAL A 65 0.09 14.00 -9.13
C VAL A 65 -0.15 13.76 -7.64
N ILE A 66 -0.94 12.74 -7.28
CA ILE A 66 -1.19 12.36 -5.88
C ILE A 66 0.13 11.99 -5.20
N LYS A 67 0.91 11.11 -5.84
CA LYS A 67 2.22 10.68 -5.35
C LYS A 67 3.18 11.85 -5.14
N GLU A 68 3.23 12.81 -6.06
CA GLU A 68 4.19 13.92 -5.97
C GLU A 68 3.76 15.02 -4.99
N ARG A 69 2.47 15.35 -4.95
CA ARG A 69 2.02 16.64 -4.38
C ARG A 69 1.02 16.52 -3.25
N LYS A 70 0.30 15.40 -3.14
CA LYS A 70 -0.78 15.27 -2.14
C LYS A 70 -0.37 14.30 -1.05
N CYS A 71 -0.14 13.05 -1.43
CA CYS A 71 -0.02 11.92 -0.52
C CYS A 71 1.24 11.12 -0.90
N PRO A 72 2.44 11.73 -0.79
CA PRO A 72 3.70 11.08 -1.12
C PRO A 72 4.00 9.94 -0.16
N THR A 73 4.63 8.86 -0.63
CA THR A 73 5.15 7.81 0.27
C THR A 73 6.28 8.36 1.14
N GLY A 74 7.12 9.24 0.57
CA GLY A 74 8.36 9.72 1.17
C GLY A 74 9.53 8.75 0.98
N ASP A 75 10.65 9.00 1.66
CA ASP A 75 11.81 8.11 1.62
C ASP A 75 11.56 6.85 2.47
N THR A 76 11.65 5.69 1.83
CA THR A 76 11.41 4.38 2.44
C THR A 76 12.55 3.93 3.35
N SER A 77 13.76 4.49 3.18
CA SER A 77 14.92 4.25 4.05
C SER A 77 14.92 5.10 5.33
N ASP A 78 14.12 6.18 5.32
CA ASP A 78 14.00 7.17 6.38
C ASP A 78 13.12 6.69 7.56
N SER A 79 12.65 5.44 7.56
CA SER A 79 11.95 4.87 8.73
C SER A 79 12.88 4.70 9.96
N SER A 80 14.21 4.78 9.77
CA SER A 80 15.21 4.35 10.75
C SER A 80 15.87 5.45 11.60
N THR A 81 15.89 6.73 11.17
CA THR A 81 16.65 7.78 11.88
C THR A 81 15.85 9.06 12.14
N PRO A 82 15.46 9.42 13.37
CA PRO A 82 14.72 10.65 13.64
C PRO A 82 15.58 11.90 13.33
N LYS A 83 15.51 12.44 12.10
CA LYS A 83 16.04 13.77 11.77
C LYS A 83 15.04 14.84 12.18
N VAL A 84 15.53 15.96 12.73
CA VAL A 84 14.74 17.16 13.04
C VAL A 84 14.11 17.67 11.73
N ILE A 85 12.79 17.82 11.70
CA ILE A 85 12.05 18.10 10.45
C ILE A 85 11.61 19.55 10.46
N ALA A 86 12.40 20.41 9.82
CA ALA A 86 12.11 21.84 9.65
C ALA A 86 11.36 22.18 8.34
N ASN A 87 11.08 21.20 7.47
CA ASN A 87 10.49 21.47 6.15
C ASN A 87 9.07 20.89 5.97
N ASP A 88 8.13 21.78 5.65
CA ASP A 88 6.70 21.49 5.44
C ASP A 88 6.41 20.60 4.22
N TYR A 89 7.33 20.52 3.26
CA TYR A 89 7.16 19.79 1.99
C TYR A 89 6.90 18.28 2.14
N PHE A 90 7.33 17.65 3.25
CA PHE A 90 7.10 16.22 3.51
C PHE A 90 6.17 15.96 4.69
N SER A 91 5.52 16.99 5.22
CA SER A 91 4.65 16.88 6.40
C SER A 91 3.41 15.99 6.18
N SER A 92 3.10 15.66 4.93
CA SER A 92 2.02 14.76 4.53
C SER A 92 2.50 13.38 4.06
N SER A 93 3.81 13.07 4.06
CA SER A 93 4.25 11.77 3.59
C SER A 93 3.92 10.63 4.57
N LEU A 94 3.68 9.42 4.07
CA LEU A 94 3.44 8.28 4.94
C LEU A 94 4.64 8.02 5.86
N SER A 95 5.87 8.09 5.32
CA SER A 95 7.08 7.90 6.12
C SER A 95 7.22 8.94 7.24
N TYR A 96 6.86 10.19 6.99
CA TYR A 96 6.87 11.26 7.97
C TYR A 96 5.85 11.00 9.09
N LEU A 97 4.62 10.63 8.72
CA LEU A 97 3.55 10.35 9.68
C LEU A 97 3.90 9.13 10.55
N THR A 98 4.45 8.07 9.95
CA THR A 98 4.95 6.90 10.69
C THR A 98 6.09 7.26 11.65
N ARG A 99 7.01 8.14 11.24
CA ARG A 99 8.07 8.66 12.14
C ARG A 99 7.48 9.45 13.32
N LYS A 100 6.39 10.20 13.13
CA LYS A 100 5.70 10.86 14.25
C LYS A 100 5.15 9.88 15.28
N LEU A 101 4.57 8.77 14.81
CA LEU A 101 4.12 7.70 15.71
C LEU A 101 5.30 7.08 16.47
N ARG A 102 6.45 6.86 15.80
CA ARG A 102 7.68 6.40 16.45
C ARG A 102 8.18 7.37 17.53
N LEU A 103 8.17 8.68 17.25
CA LEU A 103 8.56 9.70 18.24
C LEU A 103 7.65 9.66 19.48
N ALA A 104 6.35 9.44 19.30
CA ALA A 104 5.42 9.32 20.41
C ALA A 104 5.67 8.05 21.23
N GLU A 105 5.96 6.93 20.57
CA GLU A 105 6.39 5.70 21.23
C GLU A 105 7.69 5.91 22.03
N ASP A 106 8.71 6.56 21.46
CA ASP A 106 9.97 6.79 22.15
C ASP A 106 9.76 7.67 23.41
N GLN A 107 8.92 8.69 23.32
CA GLN A 107 8.52 9.51 24.49
C GLN A 107 7.74 8.70 25.53
N LEU A 108 6.85 7.81 25.09
CA LEU A 108 6.07 6.96 25.99
C LEU A 108 6.96 5.91 26.68
N ASN A 109 7.90 5.31 25.96
CA ASN A 109 8.90 4.40 26.52
C ASN A 109 9.80 5.09 27.56
N GLN A 110 10.23 6.33 27.31
CA GLN A 110 10.97 7.11 28.30
C GLN A 110 10.11 7.41 29.54
N THR A 111 8.84 7.75 29.33
CA THR A 111 7.89 8.02 30.41
C THR A 111 7.63 6.77 31.26
N LEU A 112 7.44 5.61 30.63
CA LEU A 112 7.26 4.33 31.31
C LEU A 112 8.46 3.97 32.19
N LYS A 113 9.68 4.18 31.70
CA LYS A 113 10.89 3.97 32.52
C LYS A 113 10.88 4.85 33.78
N LEU A 114 10.55 6.14 33.63
CA LEU A 114 10.42 7.04 34.78
C LEU A 114 9.30 6.61 35.73
N MET A 115 8.17 6.13 35.21
CA MET A 115 7.08 5.59 36.04
C MET A 115 7.55 4.38 36.86
N GLN A 116 8.31 3.46 36.26
CA GLN A 116 8.86 2.30 36.94
C GLN A 116 9.87 2.70 38.04
N GLU A 117 10.74 3.67 37.75
CA GLU A 117 11.72 4.20 38.71
C GLU A 117 11.04 4.89 39.91
N TYR A 118 10.00 5.70 39.65
CA TYR A 118 9.30 6.46 40.69
C TYR A 118 8.27 5.66 41.47
N TYR A 119 7.84 4.49 40.98
CA TYR A 119 6.79 3.67 41.59
C TYR A 119 7.02 3.42 43.09
N LEU A 120 8.27 3.16 43.49
CA LEU A 120 8.66 2.98 44.91
C LEU A 120 9.44 4.17 45.47
N SER A 121 10.20 4.89 44.64
CA SER A 121 11.12 5.92 45.11
C SER A 121 10.48 7.28 45.34
N ASP A 122 9.47 7.65 44.54
CA ASP A 122 8.78 8.94 44.61
C ASP A 122 7.33 8.84 44.10
N PRO A 123 6.39 8.39 44.96
CA PRO A 123 5.00 8.18 44.58
C PRO A 123 4.28 9.44 44.08
N SER A 124 4.78 10.63 44.45
CA SER A 124 4.20 11.90 44.00
C SER A 124 4.45 12.11 42.50
N LYS A 125 5.71 11.97 42.06
CA LYS A 125 6.09 12.05 40.64
C LYS A 125 5.45 10.94 39.81
N PHE A 126 5.32 9.74 40.36
CA PHE A 126 4.62 8.65 39.70
C PHE A 126 3.17 9.03 39.36
N ARG A 127 2.42 9.58 40.33
CA ARG A 127 1.04 10.05 40.10
C ARG A 127 0.96 11.21 39.12
N GLU A 128 1.92 12.14 39.18
CA GLU A 128 2.00 13.25 38.21
C GLU A 128 2.19 12.75 36.78
N LEU A 129 3.06 11.74 36.57
CA LEU A 129 3.27 11.14 35.26
C LEU A 129 2.02 10.42 34.76
N LEU A 130 1.33 9.65 35.61
CA LEU A 130 0.06 9.01 35.24
C LEU A 130 -0.99 10.05 34.84
N ALA A 131 -1.17 11.09 35.66
CA ALA A 131 -2.13 12.17 35.40
C ALA A 131 -1.79 12.94 34.11
N LYS A 132 -0.50 13.22 33.85
CA LYS A 132 -0.05 13.94 32.65
C LYS A 132 -0.48 13.25 31.37
N TYR A 133 -0.42 11.92 31.32
CA TYR A 133 -0.79 11.12 30.15
C TYR A 133 -2.21 10.54 30.22
N ASN A 134 -2.95 10.82 31.30
CA ASN A 134 -4.28 10.29 31.57
C ASN A 134 -4.34 8.76 31.68
N PHE A 135 -3.33 8.16 32.30
CA PHE A 135 -3.30 6.72 32.58
C PHE A 135 -3.78 6.42 34.01
N GLN A 136 -4.45 5.28 34.19
CA GLN A 136 -4.94 4.86 35.50
C GLN A 136 -3.81 4.26 36.35
N ASP A 137 -2.98 3.45 35.71
CA ASP A 137 -1.83 2.78 36.29
C ASP A 137 -0.75 2.51 35.22
N ILE A 138 0.37 1.91 35.65
CA ILE A 138 1.47 1.61 34.75
C ILE A 138 1.10 0.57 33.69
N THR A 139 0.22 -0.39 34.03
CA THR A 139 -0.26 -1.43 33.13
C THR A 139 -1.05 -0.82 31.96
N SER A 140 -1.90 0.17 32.24
CA SER A 140 -2.66 0.89 31.21
C SER A 140 -1.75 1.69 30.28
N ALA A 141 -0.65 2.25 30.81
CA ALA A 141 0.35 2.94 30.01
C ALA A 141 1.16 1.98 29.12
N GLU A 142 1.52 0.80 29.63
CA GLU A 142 2.19 -0.27 28.87
C GLU A 142 1.30 -0.80 27.76
N ALA A 143 0.02 -1.08 28.06
CA ALA A 143 -0.96 -1.51 27.06
C ALA A 143 -1.15 -0.46 25.96
N ALA A 144 -1.21 0.83 26.32
CA ALA A 144 -1.32 1.91 25.34
C ALA A 144 -0.07 2.02 24.44
N ARG A 145 1.13 1.79 25.01
CA ARG A 145 2.39 1.72 24.25
C ARG A 145 2.40 0.54 23.29
N ASP A 146 2.00 -0.64 23.75
CA ASP A 146 1.95 -1.84 22.92
C ASP A 146 0.96 -1.69 21.76
N GLN A 147 -0.22 -1.10 22.03
CA GLN A 147 -1.23 -0.85 21.00
C GLN A 147 -0.75 0.21 19.97
N LEU A 148 -0.06 1.27 20.41
CA LEU A 148 0.56 2.24 19.50
C LEU A 148 1.59 1.59 18.58
N VAL A 149 2.44 0.72 19.15
CA VAL A 149 3.46 -0.05 18.42
C VAL A 149 2.79 -0.91 17.36
N GLN A 150 1.75 -1.66 17.73
CA GLN A 150 1.02 -2.53 16.80
C GLN A 150 0.45 -1.75 15.60
N TYR A 151 -0.29 -0.66 15.85
CA TYR A 151 -0.85 0.15 14.76
C TYR A 151 0.22 0.76 13.86
N ARG A 152 1.30 1.27 14.46
CA ARG A 152 2.43 1.82 13.71
C ARG A 152 3.08 0.76 12.84
N GLU A 153 3.28 -0.46 13.34
CA GLU A 153 3.91 -1.54 12.59
C GLU A 153 3.08 -1.94 11.38
N ILE A 154 1.77 -2.12 11.54
CA ILE A 154 0.84 -2.40 10.44
C ILE A 154 0.99 -1.34 9.32
N ILE A 155 1.00 -0.06 9.68
CA ILE A 155 1.16 1.04 8.71
C ILE A 155 2.57 1.08 8.10
N SER A 156 3.59 0.69 8.87
CA SER A 156 4.99 0.70 8.41
C SER A 156 5.25 -0.36 7.34
N GLU A 157 4.52 -1.47 7.35
CA GLU A 157 4.61 -2.53 6.34
C GLU A 157 4.20 -2.05 4.93
N ASP A 158 3.37 -1.01 4.84
CA ASP A 158 2.92 -0.47 3.56
C ASP A 158 3.96 0.45 2.90
N LEU A 159 4.88 1.05 3.66
CA LEU A 159 5.93 1.92 3.13
C LEU A 159 6.72 1.29 1.96
N PRO A 160 7.30 0.08 2.10
CA PRO A 160 8.03 -0.55 0.99
C PRO A 160 7.11 -0.93 -0.19
N VAL A 161 5.84 -1.24 0.04
CA VAL A 161 4.90 -1.60 -1.02
C VAL A 161 4.55 -0.39 -1.87
N PHE A 162 4.07 0.69 -1.23
CA PHE A 162 3.78 1.95 -1.91
C PHE A 162 5.03 2.60 -2.50
N GLY A 163 6.20 2.41 -1.87
CA GLY A 163 7.48 2.86 -2.43
C GLY A 163 7.84 2.17 -3.74
N ARG A 164 7.76 0.82 -3.80
CA ARG A 164 7.99 0.07 -5.04
C ARG A 164 6.97 0.41 -6.12
N PHE A 165 5.69 0.49 -5.74
CA PHE A 165 4.62 0.88 -6.65
C PHE A 165 4.85 2.28 -7.21
N SER A 166 5.23 3.24 -6.36
CA SER A 166 5.57 4.62 -6.73
C SER A 166 6.68 4.69 -7.79
N THR A 167 7.75 3.92 -7.63
CA THR A 167 8.85 3.83 -8.60
C THR A 167 8.42 3.15 -9.90
N TRP A 168 7.56 2.14 -9.81
CA TRP A 168 7.01 1.48 -10.99
C TRP A 168 6.10 2.44 -11.77
N LEU A 169 5.22 3.17 -11.08
CA LEU A 169 4.25 4.12 -11.64
C LEU A 169 4.93 5.22 -12.46
N ASP A 170 6.13 5.66 -12.09
CA ASP A 170 6.91 6.63 -12.88
C ASP A 170 7.13 6.19 -14.32
N LYS A 171 7.27 4.88 -14.53
CA LYS A 171 7.56 4.26 -15.82
C LYS A 171 6.29 3.90 -16.59
N VAL A 172 5.11 4.08 -16.02
CA VAL A 172 3.83 3.80 -16.69
C VAL A 172 3.35 5.08 -17.38
N PRO A 173 3.16 5.09 -18.71
CA PRO A 173 2.61 6.26 -19.39
C PRO A 173 1.17 6.55 -18.92
N GLY A 174 0.85 7.82 -18.72
CA GLY A 174 -0.52 8.29 -18.51
C GLY A 174 -1.11 8.85 -19.79
N GLN A 175 -2.08 9.76 -19.68
CA GLN A 175 -2.65 10.44 -20.85
C GLN A 175 -1.75 11.60 -21.31
N MET A 176 -1.28 12.40 -20.35
CA MET A 176 -0.48 13.61 -20.56
C MET A 176 0.98 13.42 -20.17
N MET A 177 1.30 12.40 -19.36
CA MET A 177 2.67 12.08 -18.96
C MET A 177 3.20 10.83 -19.70
N PRO A 178 4.45 10.81 -20.19
CA PRO A 178 5.45 11.86 -20.09
C PRO A 178 5.11 13.10 -20.94
N LEU A 179 5.60 14.26 -20.48
CA LEU A 179 5.47 15.52 -21.19
C LEU A 179 6.29 15.49 -22.49
N GLY A 180 5.79 16.14 -23.53
CA GLY A 180 6.47 16.25 -24.85
C GLY A 180 6.00 15.23 -25.89
N ASN A 181 5.34 14.15 -25.47
CA ASN A 181 4.57 13.29 -26.38
C ASN A 181 3.14 13.84 -26.55
N ASP A 182 2.52 13.57 -27.70
CA ASP A 182 1.08 13.75 -27.84
C ASP A 182 0.28 12.65 -27.09
N VAL A 183 -1.01 12.92 -26.87
CA VAL A 183 -1.91 12.01 -26.14
C VAL A 183 -2.00 10.64 -26.82
N THR A 184 -2.03 10.57 -28.15
CA THR A 184 -2.17 9.31 -28.88
C THR A 184 -0.95 8.43 -28.67
N LYS A 185 0.26 9.02 -28.76
CA LYS A 185 1.52 8.31 -28.51
C LYS A 185 1.59 7.79 -27.08
N ASN A 186 1.22 8.61 -26.09
CA ASN A 186 1.20 8.20 -24.69
C ASN A 186 0.22 7.04 -24.44
N LEU A 187 -1.00 7.14 -24.97
CA LEU A 187 -2.01 6.09 -24.81
C LEU A 187 -1.62 4.80 -25.55
N MET A 188 -0.94 4.89 -26.69
CA MET A 188 -0.42 3.73 -27.40
C MET A 188 0.69 3.05 -26.59
N GLN A 189 1.64 3.81 -26.03
CA GLN A 189 2.65 3.27 -25.13
C GLN A 189 2.05 2.66 -23.86
N LEU A 190 1.00 3.27 -23.30
CA LEU A 190 0.23 2.70 -22.19
C LEU A 190 -0.39 1.34 -22.58
N SER A 191 -0.97 1.24 -23.78
CA SER A 191 -1.56 -0.02 -24.23
C SER A 191 -0.54 -1.15 -24.29
N TRP A 192 0.69 -0.89 -24.75
CA TRP A 192 1.75 -1.91 -24.74
C TRP A 192 2.22 -2.22 -23.32
N LYS A 193 2.32 -1.19 -22.47
CA LYS A 193 2.79 -1.35 -21.10
C LYS A 193 1.86 -2.21 -20.25
N ILE A 194 0.54 -2.10 -20.46
CA ILE A 194 -0.46 -2.95 -19.81
C ILE A 194 -0.23 -4.42 -20.17
N GLU A 195 0.19 -4.70 -21.39
CA GLU A 195 0.50 -6.04 -21.90
C GLU A 195 1.96 -6.46 -21.62
N GLY A 196 2.67 -5.74 -20.75
CA GLY A 196 4.04 -6.07 -20.35
C GLY A 196 5.14 -5.67 -21.32
N ALA A 197 4.81 -5.01 -22.43
CA ALA A 197 5.76 -4.66 -23.48
C ALA A 197 6.08 -3.16 -23.55
N THR A 198 7.11 -2.85 -24.32
CA THR A 198 7.64 -1.51 -24.58
C THR A 198 8.05 -1.38 -26.04
N GLU A 199 8.48 -0.18 -26.44
CA GLU A 199 8.99 0.07 -27.79
C GLU A 199 10.25 -0.76 -28.13
N ALA A 200 11.01 -1.19 -27.13
CA ALA A 200 12.17 -2.05 -27.33
C ALA A 200 11.82 -3.51 -27.66
N ASP A 201 10.56 -3.91 -27.46
CA ASP A 201 10.08 -5.29 -27.66
C ASP A 201 9.54 -5.52 -29.08
N PHE A 202 9.67 -4.53 -29.96
CA PHE A 202 9.40 -4.69 -31.38
C PHE A 202 10.53 -5.46 -32.08
N THR A 203 10.14 -6.46 -32.86
CA THR A 203 11.01 -7.15 -33.81
C THR A 203 11.35 -6.25 -35.00
N GLN A 204 12.31 -6.67 -35.83
CA GLN A 204 12.66 -5.98 -37.08
C GLN A 204 11.46 -5.86 -38.04
N ASP A 205 10.51 -6.80 -37.97
CA ASP A 205 9.31 -6.85 -38.80
C ASP A 205 8.10 -6.11 -38.17
N GLU A 206 8.35 -5.18 -37.23
CA GLU A 206 7.30 -4.43 -36.51
C GLU A 206 6.28 -5.31 -35.76
N LYS A 207 6.67 -6.52 -35.32
CA LYS A 207 5.86 -7.34 -34.42
C LYS A 207 6.23 -7.07 -32.97
N LEU A 208 5.26 -6.81 -32.11
CA LEU A 208 5.46 -6.63 -30.67
C LEU A 208 5.49 -8.00 -29.98
N ARG A 209 6.51 -8.22 -29.15
CA ARG A 209 6.62 -9.42 -28.30
C ARG A 209 5.96 -9.14 -26.95
N VAL A 210 5.04 -10.02 -26.55
CA VAL A 210 4.15 -9.80 -25.40
C VAL A 210 3.94 -11.11 -24.65
N ASP A 211 3.91 -11.02 -23.33
CA ASP A 211 3.63 -12.14 -22.42
C ASP A 211 2.13 -12.16 -22.13
N THR A 212 1.46 -13.29 -22.40
CA THR A 212 0.01 -13.44 -22.23
C THR A 212 -0.47 -13.20 -20.80
N ASP A 213 0.39 -13.37 -19.79
CA ASP A 213 0.03 -13.14 -18.38
C ASP A 213 0.31 -11.72 -17.90
N ALA A 214 0.99 -10.90 -18.69
CA ALA A 214 1.45 -9.58 -18.26
C ALA A 214 0.31 -8.61 -17.94
N ARG A 215 -0.84 -8.72 -18.62
CA ARG A 215 -2.04 -7.95 -18.28
C ARG A 215 -2.52 -8.28 -16.87
N ASN A 216 -2.65 -9.56 -16.55
CA ASN A 216 -3.08 -10.00 -15.22
C ASN A 216 -2.07 -9.54 -14.16
N ALA A 217 -0.77 -9.68 -14.43
CA ALA A 217 0.27 -9.17 -13.54
C ALA A 217 0.21 -7.64 -13.34
N THR A 218 -0.24 -6.88 -14.34
CA THR A 218 -0.46 -5.43 -14.23
C THR A 218 -1.70 -5.12 -13.39
N ILE A 219 -2.80 -5.85 -13.59
CA ILE A 219 -4.02 -5.73 -12.80
C ILE A 219 -3.71 -6.03 -11.32
N ASP A 220 -3.04 -7.14 -11.04
CA ASP A 220 -2.67 -7.57 -9.69
C ASP A 220 -1.83 -6.51 -8.96
N LYS A 221 -0.92 -5.82 -9.67
CA LYS A 221 -0.13 -4.72 -9.09
C LYS A 221 -0.99 -3.54 -8.65
N PHE A 222 -1.98 -3.14 -9.45
CA PHE A 222 -2.90 -2.07 -9.07
C PHE A 222 -3.84 -2.51 -7.95
N GLN A 223 -4.33 -3.76 -8.03
CA GLN A 223 -5.27 -4.32 -7.07
C GLN A 223 -4.64 -4.55 -5.68
N ASP A 224 -3.39 -5.02 -5.60
CA ASP A 224 -2.67 -5.15 -4.31
C ASP A 224 -2.59 -3.80 -3.59
N VAL A 225 -2.27 -2.72 -4.32
CA VAL A 225 -2.17 -1.38 -3.73
C VAL A 225 -3.55 -0.79 -3.42
N GLU A 226 -4.57 -1.07 -4.23
CA GLU A 226 -5.96 -0.69 -3.95
C GLU A 226 -6.46 -1.33 -2.65
N LEU A 227 -6.27 -2.65 -2.49
CA LEU A 227 -6.67 -3.38 -1.30
C LEU A 227 -5.96 -2.86 -0.06
N ARG A 228 -4.65 -2.59 -0.16
CA ARG A 228 -3.86 -1.99 0.92
C ARG A 228 -4.32 -0.58 1.26
N ALA A 229 -4.67 0.24 0.27
CA ALA A 229 -5.22 1.57 0.52
C ALA A 229 -6.53 1.49 1.32
N ASN A 230 -7.46 0.66 0.85
CA ASN A 230 -8.74 0.43 1.51
C ASN A 230 -8.57 -0.09 2.95
N SER A 231 -7.75 -1.13 3.14
CA SER A 231 -7.52 -1.69 4.48
C SER A 231 -6.76 -0.72 5.40
N GLY A 232 -5.77 -0.02 4.86
CA GLY A 232 -4.96 0.95 5.59
C GLY A 232 -5.78 2.14 6.08
N SER A 233 -6.73 2.61 5.26
CA SER A 233 -7.70 3.65 5.64
C SER A 233 -8.54 3.23 6.84
N VAL A 234 -9.10 2.01 6.82
CA VAL A 234 -9.90 1.45 7.92
C VAL A 234 -9.07 1.28 9.20
N VAL A 235 -7.85 0.75 9.08
CA VAL A 235 -6.93 0.59 10.22
C VAL A 235 -6.58 1.95 10.83
N ALA A 236 -6.27 2.94 10.00
CA ALA A 236 -5.93 4.28 10.47
C ALA A 236 -7.13 4.98 11.13
N ALA A 237 -8.35 4.79 10.62
CA ALA A 237 -9.56 5.30 11.26
C ALA A 237 -9.80 4.65 12.64
N SER A 238 -9.64 3.33 12.74
CA SER A 238 -9.72 2.60 14.02
C SER A 238 -8.67 3.08 15.01
N ALA A 239 -7.41 3.23 14.57
CA ALA A 239 -6.32 3.74 15.37
C ALA A 239 -6.53 5.19 15.82
N ALA A 240 -7.17 6.02 14.99
CA ALA A 240 -7.54 7.38 15.35
C ALA A 240 -8.60 7.43 16.45
N ALA A 241 -9.64 6.60 16.36
CA ALA A 241 -10.67 6.48 17.39
C ALA A 241 -10.05 5.99 18.72
N TRP A 242 -9.26 4.91 18.67
CA TRP A 242 -8.51 4.41 19.82
C TRP A 242 -7.62 5.49 20.43
N GLY A 243 -6.86 6.22 19.60
CA GLY A 243 -5.97 7.28 20.05
C GLY A 243 -6.71 8.47 20.68
N ALA A 244 -7.94 8.77 20.25
CA ALA A 244 -8.76 9.82 20.85
C ALA A 244 -9.26 9.42 22.25
N GLU A 245 -9.61 8.15 22.42
CA GLU A 245 -10.13 7.61 23.68
C GLU A 245 -9.01 7.35 24.71
N ASN A 246 -7.86 6.85 24.26
CA ASN A 246 -6.82 6.32 25.14
C ASN A 246 -5.57 7.22 25.24
N MET A 247 -5.38 8.15 24.28
CA MET A 247 -4.15 8.94 24.14
C MET A 247 -4.46 10.44 23.99
N GLY A 248 -5.20 11.01 24.94
CA GLY A 248 -5.58 12.42 24.96
C GLY A 248 -4.42 13.41 25.15
N TYR A 249 -3.23 12.92 25.50
CA TYR A 249 -2.01 13.71 25.63
C TYR A 249 -1.49 14.21 24.27
N LYS A 250 -0.95 15.43 24.26
CA LYS A 250 -0.26 15.98 23.08
C LYS A 250 1.25 15.76 23.21
N PHE A 251 1.80 15.00 22.28
CA PHE A 251 3.22 14.67 22.21
C PHE A 251 4.02 15.83 21.66
N LYS A 252 5.24 16.01 22.19
CA LYS A 252 6.11 17.12 21.77
C LYS A 252 6.76 16.82 20.43
N GLN A 253 6.73 17.76 19.51
CA GLN A 253 7.60 17.76 18.33
C GLN A 253 8.68 18.82 18.55
N TYR A 254 9.97 18.47 18.49
CA TYR A 254 11.08 19.40 18.72
C TYR A 254 10.88 20.74 17.99
N GLY A 255 10.82 21.85 18.73
CA GLY A 255 10.72 23.21 18.17
C GLY A 255 9.38 23.58 17.49
N HIS A 256 8.38 22.70 17.51
CA HIS A 256 7.10 22.88 16.80
C HIS A 256 5.88 22.58 17.70
N ASN A 257 4.68 22.83 17.17
CA ASN A 257 3.40 22.57 17.84
C ASN A 257 3.28 21.10 18.29
N ASP A 258 2.84 20.90 19.54
CA ASP A 258 2.50 19.57 20.06
C ASP A 258 1.43 18.89 19.19
N PHE A 259 1.46 17.56 19.10
CA PHE A 259 0.54 16.79 18.27
C PHE A 259 -0.19 15.69 19.06
N PRO A 260 -1.52 15.56 18.91
CA PRO A 260 -2.24 14.39 19.44
C PRO A 260 -2.11 13.20 18.48
N ILE A 261 -2.02 11.98 19.03
CA ILE A 261 -1.86 10.74 18.26
C ILE A 261 -3.01 10.50 17.30
N ALA A 262 -4.25 10.74 17.76
CA ALA A 262 -5.45 10.63 16.93
C ALA A 262 -5.34 11.48 15.66
N ALA A 263 -4.81 12.72 15.74
CA ALA A 263 -4.67 13.56 14.57
C ALA A 263 -3.60 13.07 13.59
N VAL A 264 -2.57 12.35 14.06
CA VAL A 264 -1.60 11.70 13.17
C VAL A 264 -2.26 10.55 12.41
N PHE A 265 -3.01 9.69 13.09
CA PHE A 265 -3.75 8.61 12.44
C PHE A 265 -4.82 9.11 11.45
N LEU A 266 -5.55 10.18 11.77
CA LEU A 266 -6.48 10.81 10.82
C LEU A 266 -5.78 11.33 9.56
N LYS A 267 -4.55 11.84 9.68
CA LYS A 267 -3.76 12.23 8.51
C LYS A 267 -3.32 11.01 7.69
N ILE A 268 -3.01 9.89 8.34
CA ILE A 268 -2.68 8.63 7.66
C ILE A 268 -3.91 8.06 6.96
N GLN A 269 -5.09 8.11 7.58
CA GLN A 269 -6.35 7.72 6.93
C GLN A 269 -6.55 8.51 5.64
N LYS A 270 -6.51 9.85 5.73
CA LYS A 270 -6.63 10.72 4.56
C LYS A 270 -5.57 10.42 3.50
N TRP A 271 -4.36 10.05 3.92
CA TRP A 271 -3.28 9.67 3.01
C TRP A 271 -3.70 8.46 2.17
N TYR A 272 -4.24 7.40 2.78
CA TYR A 272 -4.75 6.23 2.05
C TYR A 272 -5.93 6.57 1.14
N GLU A 273 -6.90 7.34 1.64
CA GLU A 273 -8.08 7.79 0.87
C GLU A 273 -7.71 8.55 -0.42
N CYS A 274 -6.52 9.18 -0.47
CA CYS A 274 -6.05 9.84 -1.69
C CYS A 274 -5.82 8.87 -2.85
N TRP A 275 -5.40 7.65 -2.56
CA TRP A 275 -4.97 6.65 -3.54
C TRP A 275 -6.14 5.80 -4.04
N GLU A 276 -7.15 5.53 -3.20
CA GLU A 276 -8.23 4.58 -3.51
C GLU A 276 -9.00 4.90 -4.80
N PRO A 277 -9.54 6.13 -5.01
CA PRO A 277 -10.44 6.37 -6.15
C PRO A 277 -9.82 6.14 -7.54
N PRO A 278 -8.60 6.64 -7.84
CA PRO A 278 -7.98 6.36 -9.13
C PRO A 278 -7.55 4.89 -9.27
N LEU A 279 -7.12 4.22 -8.20
CA LEU A 279 -6.77 2.79 -8.23
C LEU A 279 -7.99 1.93 -8.58
N ALA A 280 -9.10 2.09 -7.86
CA ALA A 280 -10.34 1.38 -8.11
C ALA A 280 -10.86 1.57 -9.55
N THR A 281 -10.74 2.80 -10.07
CA THR A 281 -11.12 3.09 -11.45
C THR A 281 -10.22 2.34 -12.45
N ILE A 282 -8.92 2.28 -12.22
CA ILE A 282 -7.99 1.57 -13.10
C ILE A 282 -8.28 0.07 -13.07
N VAL A 283 -8.38 -0.53 -11.88
CA VAL A 283 -8.61 -1.97 -11.72
C VAL A 283 -9.88 -2.40 -12.42
N SER A 284 -11.02 -1.74 -12.17
CA SER A 284 -12.28 -2.09 -12.85
C SER A 284 -12.20 -1.90 -14.37
N ARG A 285 -11.48 -0.88 -14.86
CA ARG A 285 -11.34 -0.67 -16.32
C ARG A 285 -10.48 -1.74 -16.97
N LEU A 286 -9.39 -2.14 -16.34
CA LEU A 286 -8.51 -3.17 -16.88
C LEU A 286 -9.16 -4.55 -16.82
N ALA A 287 -9.86 -4.88 -15.73
CA ALA A 287 -10.52 -6.17 -15.55
C ALA A 287 -11.80 -6.33 -16.39
N ASP A 288 -12.63 -5.28 -16.48
CA ASP A 288 -14.01 -5.43 -16.99
C ASP A 288 -14.28 -4.77 -18.34
N LYS A 289 -13.39 -3.87 -18.82
CA LYS A 289 -13.67 -2.98 -19.95
C LYS A 289 -12.63 -2.99 -21.07
N LEU A 290 -11.52 -3.71 -20.91
CA LEU A 290 -10.61 -3.97 -22.00
C LEU A 290 -11.08 -5.21 -22.78
N GLY A 291 -11.19 -5.05 -24.09
CA GLY A 291 -11.40 -6.18 -24.99
C GLY A 291 -10.25 -7.19 -24.93
N PRO A 292 -10.45 -8.38 -25.53
CA PRO A 292 -9.38 -9.37 -25.61
C PRO A 292 -8.18 -8.78 -26.32
N PHE A 293 -6.99 -9.12 -25.84
CA PHE A 293 -5.77 -8.86 -26.60
C PHE A 293 -5.77 -9.74 -27.86
N PRO A 294 -5.27 -9.28 -29.03
CA PRO A 294 -5.20 -10.12 -30.21
C PRO A 294 -4.39 -11.39 -29.93
N ILE A 295 -4.97 -12.56 -30.20
CA ILE A 295 -4.27 -13.84 -30.08
C ILE A 295 -3.80 -14.20 -31.50
N TRP A 296 -2.49 -14.27 -31.69
CA TRP A 296 -1.90 -14.78 -32.93
C TRP A 296 -1.40 -16.19 -32.65
N GLU A 297 -2.07 -17.19 -33.21
CA GLU A 297 -1.54 -18.56 -33.22
C GLU A 297 -0.31 -18.56 -34.13
N ARG A 298 0.80 -19.19 -33.69
CA ARG A 298 1.85 -19.54 -34.63
C ARG A 298 1.24 -20.57 -35.58
N GLU A 299 1.10 -20.20 -36.85
CA GLU A 299 1.12 -21.21 -37.90
C GLU A 299 2.52 -21.82 -37.88
N ASP A 300 2.67 -22.91 -37.14
CA ASP A 300 3.84 -23.80 -37.20
C ASP A 300 3.90 -24.51 -38.56
#